data_AF-A0A7X9KH51-F1
#
_entry.id   AF-A0A7X9KH51-F1
#
_cell.length_a   1.000
_cell.length_b   1.000
_cell.length_c   1.000
_cell.angle_alpha   90.00
_cell.angle_beta   90.00
_cell.angle_gamma   90.00
#
_symmetry.space_group_name_H-M   'P 1'
#
loop_
_entity.id
_entity.type
_entity.pdbx_description
1 polymer ?
#
loop_
_entity_poly.entity_id
_entity_poly.type
_entity_poly.pdbx_seq_one_letter_code
_entity_poly.pdbx_strand_id
1 'polypeptide(L)' 'MTLFDRADSWYVGANIPGKPRELLNFPGGVPFYAESCRTCAEDGYSGFELA' A
#
# COMPACT_ATOMS: atom_id res chain seq x y z
N MET A 1 -1.31 14.43 -1.02
CA MET A 1 -1.72 14.17 -2.42
C MET A 1 -0.44 13.96 -3.23
N THR A 2 -0.26 12.79 -3.86
CA THR A 2 0.93 12.45 -4.66
C THR A 2 0.65 12.65 -6.16
N LEU A 3 1.63 12.35 -7.03
CA LEU A 3 1.45 12.35 -8.49
C LEU A 3 1.27 10.93 -9.08
N PHE A 4 1.23 9.89 -8.23
CA PHE A 4 1.21 8.49 -8.70
C PHE A 4 -0.02 8.15 -9.54
N ASP A 5 -1.18 8.74 -9.22
CA ASP A 5 -2.44 8.55 -9.95
C ASP A 5 -2.50 9.29 -11.29
N ARG A 6 -1.60 10.26 -11.51
CA ARG A 6 -1.57 11.12 -12.71
C ARG A 6 -0.72 10.54 -13.84
N ALA A 7 0.14 9.58 -13.56
CA ALA A 7 0.98 8.94 -14.56
C ALA A 7 0.32 7.68 -15.11
N ASP A 8 0.28 7.54 -16.44
CA ASP A 8 -0.07 6.28 -17.09
C ASP A 8 1.10 5.32 -17.02
N SER A 9 1.12 4.53 -15.94
CA SER A 9 2.16 3.56 -15.64
C SER A 9 1.56 2.22 -15.23
N TRP A 10 2.36 1.16 -15.34
CA TRP A 10 2.04 -0.14 -14.77
C TRP A 10 1.79 -0.09 -13.26
N TYR A 11 2.39 0.88 -12.57
CA TYR A 11 2.19 1.12 -11.13
C TYR A 11 0.71 1.39 -10.78
N VAL A 12 0.05 2.06 -11.74
CA VAL A 12 -1.37 2.33 -11.94
C VAL A 12 -2.33 1.19 -12.28
N GLY A 13 -1.77 0.11 -12.86
CA GLY A 13 -2.53 -0.78 -13.74
C GLY A 13 -2.90 -0.19 -15.12
N ALA A 14 -2.39 1.00 -15.48
CA ALA A 14 -2.75 1.71 -16.73
C ALA A 14 -2.26 1.02 -18.01
N ASN A 15 -1.31 0.08 -17.88
CA ASN A 15 -0.63 -0.55 -19.02
C ASN A 15 -1.41 -1.70 -19.67
N ILE A 16 -2.50 -2.18 -19.06
CA ILE A 16 -3.28 -3.32 -19.57
C ILE A 16 -4.72 -2.86 -19.87
N PRO A 17 -5.20 -2.92 -21.13
CA PRO A 17 -6.58 -2.61 -21.47
C PRO A 17 -7.58 -3.46 -20.67
N GLY A 18 -8.57 -2.81 -20.07
CA GLY A 18 -9.59 -3.47 -19.26
C GLY A 18 -9.18 -3.78 -17.81
N LYS A 19 -7.91 -3.59 -17.43
CA LYS A 19 -7.49 -3.72 -16.03
C LYS A 19 -7.96 -2.50 -15.21
N PRO A 20 -8.54 -2.69 -14.00
CA PRO A 20 -8.86 -1.59 -13.10
C PRO A 20 -7.63 -0.75 -12.76
N ARG A 21 -7.80 0.57 -12.68
CA ARG A 21 -6.76 1.50 -12.24
C ARG A 21 -6.82 1.69 -10.73
N GLU A 22 -5.76 1.32 -10.04
CA GLU A 22 -5.71 1.36 -8.58
C GLU A 22 -4.26 1.40 -8.07
N LEU A 23 -4.08 1.99 -6.89
CA LEU A 23 -2.78 2.06 -6.23
C LEU A 23 -2.63 0.86 -5.29
N LEU A 24 -2.07 -0.23 -5.81
CA LEU A 24 -1.92 -1.49 -5.06
C LEU A 24 -0.71 -1.53 -4.12
N ASN A 25 0.26 -0.64 -4.35
CA ASN A 25 1.48 -0.58 -3.55
C ASN A 25 1.33 0.44 -2.43
N PHE A 26 2.02 0.22 -1.32
CA PHE A 26 2.11 1.19 -0.23
C PHE A 26 3.16 2.29 -0.56
N PRO A 27 2.75 3.55 -0.81
CA PRO A 27 3.68 4.60 -1.23
C PRO A 27 4.38 5.30 -0.05
N GLY A 28 4.15 4.86 1.19
CA GLY A 28 4.68 5.50 2.41
C GLY A 28 6.17 5.27 2.65
N GLY A 29 6.81 4.41 1.86
CA GLY A 29 8.23 4.10 1.97
C GLY A 29 8.55 3.03 3.03
N VAL A 30 9.75 2.44 2.90
CA VAL A 30 10.20 1.33 3.75
C VAL A 30 10.25 1.68 5.24
N PRO A 31 10.74 2.87 5.67
CA PRO A 31 10.80 3.19 7.09
C PRO A 31 9.42 3.21 7.75
N PHE A 32 8.44 3.87 7.13
CA PHE A 32 7.09 3.99 7.68
C PHE A 32 6.35 2.65 7.64
N TYR A 33 6.58 1.84 6.60
CA TYR A 33 6.05 0.47 6.55
C TYR A 33 6.59 -0.38 7.72
N ALA A 34 7.91 -0.37 7.93
CA ALA A 34 8.55 -1.15 8.98
C ALA A 34 8.12 -0.69 10.39
N GLU A 35 7.95 0.62 10.59
CA GLU A 35 7.39 1.18 11.82
C GLU A 35 5.95 0.70 12.04
N SER A 36 5.08 0.81 11.03
CA SER A 36 3.69 0.37 11.12
C SER A 36 3.55 -1.11 11.48
N CYS A 37 4.38 -1.98 10.90
CA CYS A 37 4.41 -3.40 11.25
C CYS A 37 4.85 -3.63 12.70
N ARG A 38 5.85 -2.87 13.17
CA ARG A 38 6.36 -2.99 14.54
C ARG A 38 5.30 -2.54 15.54
N THR A 39 4.67 -1.38 15.32
CA THR A 39 3.59 -0.88 16.16
C THR A 39 2.43 -1.88 16.23
N CYS A 40 2.02 -2.46 15.08
CA CYS A 40 1.00 -3.50 15.08
C CYS A 40 1.36 -4.69 15.99
N ALA A 41 2.61 -5.17 15.92
CA ALA A 41 3.07 -6.27 16.78
C ALA A 41 3.16 -5.89 18.27
N GLU A 42 3.66 -4.68 18.58
CA GLU A 42 3.74 -4.16 19.96
C GLU A 42 2.36 -3.96 20.58
N ASP A 43 1.36 -3.58 19.77
CA ASP A 43 -0.04 -3.40 20.16
C ASP A 43 -0.84 -4.72 20.18
N GLY A 44 -0.17 -5.87 20.20
CA GLY A 44 -0.83 -7.17 20.29
C GLY A 44 -1.55 -7.59 19.00
N TYR A 45 -1.02 -7.20 17.84
CA TYR A 45 -1.59 -7.42 16.50
C TYR A 45 -2.96 -6.78 16.31
N SER A 46 -3.03 -5.47 16.55
CA SER A 46 -4.24 -4.68 16.33
C SER A 46 -4.85 -4.91 14.94
N GLY A 47 -6.16 -5.16 14.90
CA GLY A 47 -6.91 -5.49 13.69
C GLY A 47 -6.95 -6.98 13.34
N PHE A 48 -6.32 -7.85 14.12
CA PHE A 48 -6.39 -9.30 13.97
C PHE A 48 -7.16 -9.94 15.13
N GLU A 49 -7.93 -10.98 14.81
CA GLU A 49 -8.44 -11.92 15.81
C GLU A 49 -7.39 -13.02 16.00
N LEU A 50 -6.87 -13.14 17.23
CA LEU A 50 -5.89 -14.14 17.61
C LEU A 50 -6.60 -15.30 18.33
N ALA A 51 -6.19 -16.53 18.02
CA ALA A 51 -6.73 -17.77 18.60
C ALA A 51 -6.17 -18.08 19.98
#